data_AF-A0A926A2J3-F1
#
_entry.id   AF-A0A926A2J3-F1
#
_cell.length_a   1.000
_cell.length_b   1.000
_cell.length_c   1.000
_cell.angle_alpha   90.00
_cell.angle_beta   90.00
_cell.angle_gamma   90.00
#
_symmetry.space_group_name_H-M   'P 1'
#
loop_
_entity.id
_entity.type
_entity.pdbx_description
1 polymer ?
#
loop_
_entity_poly.entity_id
_entity_poly.type
_entity_poly.pdbx_seq_one_letter_code
_entity_poly.pdbx_strand_id
1 'polypeptide(L)'
;MRDELWVSVVMAGILSLSSLARADAQTGAQRAAGAVNVVPIGPANATLNEEFSRLLSLRELSGGRVLLTDGKEKRVIVADFAANSVRLIGRAGDGPDEYRQVGRLWDIGGDSTFMSVPYASRWLVLHQDSIVHTFTGQLPIILKVGATVVRGADSQGNVLTIAWMVRTSDKYRTMPDSFTYVRTNRTSLKVDTVLKVVNSDKDIVIVPRAAVGTATPSPDKRQYSLALEARDQLAVFKDGTVAVLRGNPYRIDWCLQPGKPCAMGAPLAREVRSWRVADKSAYLKAMNALSAWPPTENIDQ
;
A
#
# COMPACT_ATOMS: atom_id res chain seq x y z
N MET A 1 -37.41 -13.27 4.59
CA MET A 1 -36.41 -13.66 3.58
C MET A 1 -35.31 -12.63 3.65
N ARG A 2 -34.12 -13.02 4.13
CA ARG A 2 -32.94 -12.15 4.16
C ARG A 2 -32.09 -12.58 2.99
N ASP A 3 -31.86 -11.67 2.06
CA ASP A 3 -30.99 -11.90 0.91
C ASP A 3 -29.53 -11.90 1.39
N GLU A 4 -28.87 -13.05 1.24
CA GLU A 4 -27.46 -13.24 1.52
C GLU A 4 -26.62 -12.62 0.39
N LEU A 5 -25.80 -11.63 0.74
CA LEU A 5 -24.83 -11.00 -0.18
C LEU A 5 -23.54 -11.84 -0.19
N TRP A 6 -23.37 -12.66 -1.21
CA TRP A 6 -22.13 -13.38 -1.48
C TRP A 6 -21.07 -12.45 -2.08
N VAL A 7 -19.90 -12.37 -1.45
CA VAL A 7 -18.72 -11.67 -1.99
C VAL A 7 -17.84 -12.69 -2.69
N SER A 8 -17.87 -12.70 -4.03
CA SER A 8 -16.94 -13.51 -4.84
C SER A 8 -15.60 -12.78 -5.02
N VAL A 9 -14.51 -13.37 -4.54
CA VAL A 9 -13.15 -12.89 -4.81
C VAL A 9 -12.62 -13.61 -6.05
N VAL A 10 -12.31 -12.87 -7.11
CA VAL A 10 -11.73 -13.40 -8.35
C VAL A 10 -10.21 -13.32 -8.26
N MET A 11 -9.54 -14.47 -8.23
CA MET A 11 -8.08 -14.55 -8.33
C MET A 11 -7.69 -14.80 -9.79
N ALA A 12 -7.06 -13.81 -10.43
CA ALA A 12 -6.45 -13.97 -11.75
C ALA A 12 -4.99 -14.40 -11.57
N GLY A 13 -4.65 -15.61 -12.02
CA GLY A 13 -3.28 -16.10 -12.05
C GLY A 13 -2.43 -15.26 -13.00
N ILE A 14 -1.36 -14.64 -12.49
CA ILE A 14 -0.39 -13.92 -13.31
C ILE A 14 0.67 -14.93 -13.76
N LEU A 15 0.70 -15.21 -15.07
CA LEU A 15 1.79 -15.92 -15.72
C LEU A 15 3.14 -15.26 -15.37
N SER A 16 4.05 -16.04 -14.80
CA SER A 16 5.43 -15.65 -14.53
C SER A 16 6.14 -15.30 -15.84
N LEU A 17 6.49 -14.03 -16.03
CA LEU A 17 7.43 -13.63 -17.08
C LEU A 17 8.86 -14.00 -16.66
N SER A 18 9.46 -14.89 -17.42
CA SER A 18 10.86 -15.32 -17.31
C SER A 18 11.82 -14.13 -17.48
N SER A 19 12.89 -14.11 -16.68
CA SER A 19 13.93 -13.09 -16.68
C SER A 19 14.88 -13.22 -17.88
N LEU A 20 14.49 -12.70 -19.04
CA LEU A 20 15.40 -12.39 -20.16
C LEU A 20 14.94 -11.09 -20.84
N ALA A 21 15.21 -9.94 -20.21
CA ALA A 21 15.11 -8.64 -20.87
C ALA A 21 15.96 -7.61 -20.11
N ARG A 22 17.29 -7.70 -20.22
CA ARG A 22 18.22 -6.70 -19.66
C ARG A 22 18.90 -5.83 -20.72
N ALA A 23 18.48 -5.91 -21.98
CA ALA A 23 19.06 -5.14 -23.09
C ALA A 23 18.09 -4.22 -23.85
N ASP A 24 16.76 -4.31 -23.65
CA ASP A 24 15.77 -3.56 -24.46
C ASP A 24 15.21 -2.29 -23.80
N ALA A 25 15.78 -1.84 -22.67
CA ALA A 25 15.23 -0.73 -21.90
C ALA A 25 15.30 0.64 -22.63
N GLN A 26 16.05 0.76 -23.73
CA GLN A 26 16.12 2.00 -24.53
C GLN A 26 15.33 1.92 -25.85
N THR A 27 15.06 0.73 -26.40
CA THR A 27 14.30 0.53 -27.65
C THR A 27 12.80 0.34 -27.43
N GLY A 28 12.36 0.06 -26.20
CA GLY A 28 10.95 -0.18 -25.87
C GLY A 28 10.06 1.07 -25.82
N ALA A 29 10.61 2.28 -25.71
CA ALA A 29 9.84 3.52 -25.60
C ALA A 29 9.09 3.90 -26.90
N GLN A 30 9.37 3.22 -28.01
CA GLN A 30 8.74 3.46 -29.32
C GLN A 30 7.86 2.30 -29.81
N ARG A 31 7.64 1.22 -29.05
CA ARG A 31 6.54 0.30 -29.39
C ARG A 31 5.23 1.00 -29.06
N ALA A 32 4.69 1.54 -30.14
CA ALA A 32 3.34 2.04 -30.39
C ALA A 32 2.31 1.64 -29.34
N ALA A 33 1.32 2.51 -29.18
CA ALA A 33 -0.01 2.18 -28.68
C ALA A 33 -0.60 1.01 -29.48
N GLY A 34 -0.11 -0.21 -29.23
CA GLY A 34 -0.73 -1.44 -29.63
C GLY A 34 -2.04 -1.51 -28.88
N ALA A 35 -3.08 -1.97 -29.57
CA ALA A 35 -4.37 -2.26 -28.96
C ALA A 35 -4.14 -2.96 -27.62
N VAL A 36 -4.66 -2.37 -26.53
CA VAL A 36 -4.59 -2.97 -25.20
C VAL A 36 -5.20 -4.36 -25.35
N ASN A 37 -4.37 -5.39 -25.22
CA ASN A 37 -4.85 -6.76 -25.33
C ASN A 37 -5.68 -7.01 -24.07
N VAL A 38 -7.00 -6.90 -24.20
CA VAL A 38 -7.92 -7.17 -23.10
C VAL A 38 -7.85 -8.66 -22.84
N VAL A 39 -7.18 -9.04 -21.76
CA VAL A 39 -7.16 -10.43 -21.31
C VAL A 39 -8.46 -10.66 -20.53
N PRO A 40 -9.42 -11.43 -21.05
CA PRO A 40 -10.62 -11.75 -20.29
C PRO A 40 -10.21 -12.55 -19.07
N ILE A 41 -10.64 -12.08 -17.89
CA ILE A 41 -10.54 -12.88 -16.67
C ILE A 41 -11.65 -13.92 -16.80
N GLY A 42 -11.27 -15.20 -16.89
CA GLY A 42 -12.22 -16.31 -16.94
C GLY A 42 -13.08 -16.41 -15.68
N PRO A 43 -14.08 -17.31 -15.65
CA PRO A 43 -14.84 -17.57 -14.43
C PRO A 43 -13.91 -18.02 -13.29
N ALA A 44 -14.34 -17.80 -12.04
CA ALA A 44 -13.64 -18.34 -10.88
C ALA A 44 -13.57 -19.87 -11.00
N ASN A 45 -12.36 -20.42 -10.87
CA ASN A 45 -12.11 -21.87 -10.94
C ASN A 45 -12.12 -22.53 -9.56
N ALA A 46 -12.20 -21.75 -8.48
CA ALA A 46 -12.35 -22.22 -7.12
C ALA A 46 -13.05 -21.17 -6.25
N THR A 47 -13.71 -21.63 -5.19
CA THR A 47 -14.37 -20.79 -4.19
C THR A 47 -14.06 -21.32 -2.80
N LEU A 48 -14.19 -20.45 -1.80
CA LEU A 48 -13.96 -20.79 -0.40
C LEU A 48 -15.21 -20.44 0.40
N ASN A 49 -15.67 -21.38 1.22
CA ASN A 49 -16.82 -21.21 2.10
C ASN A 49 -16.41 -20.57 3.45
N GLU A 50 -15.66 -19.47 3.39
CA GLU A 50 -15.27 -18.68 4.56
C GLU A 50 -15.80 -17.25 4.39
N GLU A 51 -16.35 -16.69 5.46
CA GLU A 51 -16.76 -15.29 5.49
C GLU A 51 -15.60 -14.39 5.93
N PHE A 52 -15.49 -13.23 5.28
CA PHE A 52 -14.49 -12.22 5.61
C PHE A 52 -15.19 -10.91 5.94
N SER A 53 -14.74 -10.25 7.00
CA SER A 53 -15.37 -8.99 7.40
C SER A 53 -14.68 -7.77 6.78
N ARG A 54 -13.36 -7.82 6.57
CA ARG A 54 -12.64 -6.85 5.72
C ARG A 54 -11.27 -7.38 5.26
N LEU A 55 -11.18 -7.87 4.03
CA LEU A 55 -9.89 -8.24 3.42
C LEU A 55 -9.01 -7.01 3.20
N LEU A 56 -7.82 -7.00 3.84
CA LEU A 56 -6.83 -5.93 3.68
C LEU A 56 -5.73 -6.27 2.68
N SER A 57 -5.34 -7.54 2.62
CA SER A 57 -4.24 -8.01 1.79
C SER A 57 -4.38 -9.48 1.49
N LEU A 58 -3.87 -9.88 0.33
CA LEU A 58 -3.80 -11.26 -0.13
C LEU A 58 -2.43 -11.50 -0.79
N ARG A 59 -1.92 -12.73 -0.67
CA ARG A 59 -0.68 -13.18 -1.30
C ARG A 59 -0.80 -14.66 -1.65
N GLU A 60 -0.59 -15.00 -2.91
CA GLU A 60 -0.47 -16.39 -3.34
C GLU A 60 0.86 -16.98 -2.83
N LEU A 61 0.81 -18.23 -2.38
CA LEU A 61 1.95 -19.04 -1.97
C LEU A 61 2.17 -20.17 -2.97
N SER A 62 3.35 -20.77 -2.94
CA SER A 62 3.59 -22.01 -3.67
C SER A 62 2.60 -23.10 -3.25
N GLY A 63 2.16 -23.90 -4.22
CA GLY A 63 1.11 -24.91 -4.01
C GLY A 63 -0.32 -24.38 -4.09
N GLY A 64 -0.54 -23.12 -4.47
CA GLY A 64 -1.89 -22.58 -4.75
C GLY A 64 -2.68 -22.17 -3.51
N ARG A 65 -2.07 -22.22 -2.33
CA ARG A 65 -2.63 -21.65 -1.10
C ARG A 65 -2.50 -20.13 -1.12
N VAL A 66 -3.37 -19.44 -0.38
CA VAL A 66 -3.38 -17.97 -0.32
C VAL A 66 -3.28 -17.51 1.12
N LEU A 67 -2.33 -16.62 1.42
CA LEU A 67 -2.22 -15.93 2.69
C LEU A 67 -3.09 -14.66 2.65
N LEU A 68 -3.92 -14.43 3.66
CA LEU A 68 -4.81 -13.28 3.74
C LEU A 68 -4.72 -12.59 5.10
N THR A 69 -5.04 -11.29 5.11
CA THR A 69 -5.31 -10.54 6.34
C THR A 69 -6.74 -10.01 6.35
N ASP A 70 -7.50 -10.38 7.38
CA ASP A 70 -8.81 -9.82 7.67
C ASP A 70 -8.66 -8.73 8.73
N GLY A 71 -8.81 -7.48 8.29
CA GLY A 71 -8.52 -6.30 9.08
C GLY A 71 -9.58 -5.88 10.07
N LYS A 72 -10.80 -6.43 9.99
CA LYS A 72 -11.83 -6.14 11.01
C LYS A 72 -11.82 -7.23 12.08
N GLU A 73 -11.65 -8.51 11.68
CA GLU A 73 -11.41 -9.61 12.64
C GLU A 73 -9.98 -9.65 13.21
N LYS A 74 -9.05 -8.87 12.63
CA LYS A 74 -7.63 -8.78 13.04
C LYS A 74 -6.93 -10.15 13.02
N ARG A 75 -7.10 -10.91 11.95
CA ARG A 75 -6.53 -12.27 11.80
C ARG A 75 -5.69 -12.39 10.52
N VAL A 76 -4.60 -13.15 10.62
CA VAL A 76 -3.81 -13.64 9.50
C VAL A 76 -4.18 -15.10 9.28
N ILE A 77 -4.57 -15.46 8.08
CA ILE A 77 -5.04 -16.81 7.75
C ILE A 77 -4.40 -17.31 6.46
N VAL A 78 -4.21 -18.61 6.35
CA VAL A 78 -3.95 -19.28 5.08
C VAL A 78 -5.24 -19.96 4.61
N ALA A 79 -5.62 -19.73 3.36
CA ALA A 79 -6.72 -20.38 2.69
C ALA A 79 -6.18 -21.47 1.75
N ASP A 80 -6.80 -22.64 1.82
CA ASP A 80 -6.62 -23.73 0.88
C ASP A 80 -7.94 -23.96 0.16
N PHE A 81 -7.98 -23.60 -1.12
CA PHE A 81 -9.16 -23.70 -1.96
C PHE A 81 -9.47 -25.15 -2.38
N ALA A 82 -8.46 -26.02 -2.45
CA ALA A 82 -8.65 -27.42 -2.78
C ALA A 82 -9.29 -28.17 -1.60
N ALA A 83 -8.86 -27.86 -0.39
CA ALA A 83 -9.43 -28.40 0.84
C ALA A 83 -10.66 -27.63 1.34
N ASN A 84 -11.03 -26.52 0.67
CA ASN A 84 -12.08 -25.59 1.11
C ASN A 84 -11.97 -25.23 2.59
N SER A 85 -10.77 -24.82 3.03
CA SER A 85 -10.47 -24.59 4.44
C SER A 85 -9.63 -23.35 4.67
N VAL A 86 -9.74 -22.79 5.87
CA VAL A 86 -8.86 -21.73 6.37
C VAL A 86 -8.20 -22.15 7.66
N ARG A 87 -6.97 -21.70 7.85
CA ARG A 87 -6.24 -21.88 9.10
C ARG A 87 -5.69 -20.55 9.60
N LEU A 88 -5.93 -20.26 10.88
CA LEU A 88 -5.34 -19.13 11.58
C LEU A 88 -3.82 -19.31 11.72
N ILE A 89 -3.09 -18.21 11.55
CA ILE A 89 -1.65 -18.13 11.78
C ILE A 89 -1.42 -17.17 12.93
N GLY A 90 -0.79 -17.63 14.00
CA GLY A 90 -0.57 -16.83 15.22
C GLY A 90 -1.84 -16.62 16.05
N ARG A 91 -1.79 -15.65 16.97
CA ARG A 91 -2.91 -15.33 17.89
C ARG A 91 -2.85 -13.88 18.37
N ALA A 92 -3.88 -13.45 19.11
CA ALA A 92 -3.89 -12.12 19.72
C ALA A 92 -2.80 -11.96 20.80
N GLY A 93 -2.01 -10.89 20.73
CA GLY A 93 -0.98 -10.58 21.74
C GLY A 93 0.23 -9.81 21.19
N ASP A 94 1.30 -9.79 21.98
CA ASP A 94 2.55 -9.05 21.67
C ASP A 94 3.79 -9.97 21.60
N GLY A 95 3.64 -11.27 21.88
CA GLY A 95 4.70 -12.27 21.78
C GLY A 95 5.21 -12.51 20.35
N PRO A 96 6.23 -13.39 20.19
CA PRO A 96 6.89 -13.64 18.90
C PRO A 96 5.94 -14.08 17.78
N ASP A 97 4.90 -14.86 18.10
CA ASP A 97 3.93 -15.37 17.11
C ASP A 97 2.55 -14.74 17.26
N GLU A 98 2.47 -13.59 17.93
CA GLU A 98 1.22 -12.95 18.30
C GLU A 98 1.09 -11.60 17.61
N TYR A 99 -0.12 -11.08 17.44
CA TYR A 99 -0.41 -9.74 16.93
C TYR A 99 -1.75 -9.18 17.42
N ARG A 100 -1.81 -7.87 17.66
CA ARG A 100 -3.07 -7.17 17.98
C ARG A 100 -3.76 -6.52 16.79
N GLN A 101 -3.04 -6.37 15.68
CA GLN A 101 -3.49 -5.76 14.44
C GLN A 101 -2.81 -6.48 13.28
N VAL A 102 -3.45 -6.49 12.12
CA VAL A 102 -2.90 -7.07 10.89
C VAL A 102 -2.67 -5.99 9.86
N GLY A 103 -1.62 -6.16 9.06
CA GLY A 103 -1.21 -5.19 8.06
C GLY A 103 -1.26 -5.76 6.64
N ARG A 104 -0.65 -5.00 5.73
CA ARG A 104 -0.43 -5.46 4.36
C ARG A 104 0.65 -6.54 4.35
N LEU A 105 0.44 -7.55 3.51
CA LEU A 105 1.39 -8.62 3.23
C LEU A 105 2.26 -8.21 2.04
N TRP A 106 3.57 -8.38 2.17
CA TRP A 106 4.53 -8.07 1.13
C TRP A 106 5.33 -9.32 0.77
N ASP A 107 5.36 -9.65 -0.52
CA ASP A 107 6.22 -10.70 -1.03
C ASP A 107 7.70 -10.31 -0.88
N ILE A 108 8.47 -11.17 -0.23
CA ILE A 108 9.91 -10.96 -0.04
C ILE A 108 10.74 -12.12 -0.60
N GLY A 109 10.18 -12.86 -1.56
CA GLY A 109 10.83 -13.96 -2.29
C GLY A 109 10.38 -15.34 -1.82
N GLY A 110 10.26 -16.28 -2.77
CA GLY A 110 9.76 -17.63 -2.50
C GLY A 110 8.41 -17.59 -1.79
N ASP A 111 8.25 -18.41 -0.74
CA ASP A 111 7.06 -18.39 0.12
C ASP A 111 7.18 -17.44 1.33
N SER A 112 8.20 -16.60 1.37
CA SER A 112 8.41 -15.70 2.52
C SER A 112 7.61 -14.42 2.38
N THR A 113 6.88 -14.06 3.44
CA THR A 113 6.05 -12.85 3.53
C THR A 113 6.59 -11.93 4.60
N PHE A 114 6.54 -10.64 4.34
CA PHE A 114 6.74 -9.60 5.33
C PHE A 114 5.41 -8.93 5.67
N MET A 115 5.11 -8.72 6.96
CA MET A 115 3.96 -7.96 7.43
C MET A 115 4.38 -6.90 8.44
N SER A 116 4.17 -5.63 8.09
CA SER A 116 4.26 -4.53 9.05
C SER A 116 3.02 -4.51 9.94
N VAL A 117 3.17 -4.51 11.26
CA VAL A 117 2.03 -4.48 12.18
C VAL A 117 1.61 -3.03 12.43
N PRO A 118 0.39 -2.62 12.05
CA PRO A 118 -0.04 -1.24 12.25
C PRO A 118 0.01 -0.83 13.72
N TYR A 119 0.47 0.39 13.98
CA TYR A 119 0.57 1.00 15.32
C TYR A 119 1.49 0.30 16.33
N ALA A 120 2.17 -0.76 15.91
CA ALA A 120 3.24 -1.38 16.66
C ALA A 120 4.54 -1.17 15.88
N SER A 121 5.61 -0.77 16.57
CA SER A 121 6.95 -0.70 15.98
C SER A 121 7.51 -2.12 15.83
N ARG A 122 6.86 -2.98 15.03
CA ARG A 122 7.28 -4.37 14.85
C ARG A 122 6.83 -4.92 13.51
N TRP A 123 7.60 -5.86 13.01
CA TRP A 123 7.33 -6.56 11.75
C TRP A 123 7.35 -8.07 11.97
N LEU A 124 6.44 -8.79 11.30
CA LEU A 124 6.42 -10.25 11.28
C LEU A 124 6.96 -10.73 9.94
N VAL A 125 7.80 -11.76 9.98
CA VAL A 125 8.22 -12.53 8.82
C VAL A 125 7.52 -13.87 8.89
N LEU A 126 6.82 -14.21 7.82
CA LEU A 126 6.18 -15.49 7.65
C LEU A 126 6.95 -16.29 6.58
N HIS A 127 6.99 -17.60 6.74
CA HIS A 127 7.36 -18.51 5.68
C HIS A 127 6.21 -19.47 5.48
N GLN A 128 5.65 -19.50 4.27
CA GLN A 128 4.42 -20.21 3.97
C GLN A 128 3.30 -19.76 4.93
N ASP A 129 2.95 -20.63 5.87
CA ASP A 129 1.79 -20.54 6.75
C ASP A 129 2.18 -20.49 8.23
N SER A 130 3.42 -20.07 8.50
CA SER A 130 4.00 -19.95 9.85
C SER A 130 4.74 -18.63 10.02
N ILE A 131 4.63 -18.02 11.20
CA ILE A 131 5.50 -16.92 11.60
C ILE A 131 6.86 -17.54 11.96
N VAL A 132 7.93 -17.06 11.32
CA VAL A 132 9.29 -17.58 11.52
C VAL A 132 10.21 -16.56 12.19
N HIS A 133 9.84 -15.28 12.16
CA HIS A 133 10.62 -14.26 12.82
C HIS A 133 9.79 -13.02 13.15
N THR A 134 10.16 -12.35 14.25
CA THR A 134 9.55 -11.10 14.68
C THR A 134 10.61 -10.07 14.96
N PHE A 135 10.59 -9.00 14.17
CA PHE A 135 11.44 -7.84 14.33
C PHE A 135 10.76 -6.85 15.27
N THR A 136 11.36 -6.55 16.43
CA THR A 136 10.82 -5.59 17.41
C THR A 136 11.39 -4.20 17.23
N GLY A 137 10.78 -3.21 17.89
CA GLY A 137 11.07 -1.79 17.69
C GLY A 137 12.49 -1.35 18.06
N GLN A 138 13.27 -2.22 18.68
CA GLN A 138 14.66 -1.95 19.06
C GLN A 138 15.65 -2.21 17.92
N LEU A 139 15.19 -2.81 16.82
CA LEU A 139 16.09 -3.10 15.70
C LEU A 139 16.44 -1.82 14.96
N PRO A 140 17.73 -1.64 14.57
CA PRO A 140 18.16 -0.43 13.90
C PRO A 140 17.37 -0.11 12.64
N ILE A 141 16.87 -1.12 11.91
CA ILE A 141 15.99 -0.87 10.77
C ILE A 141 14.67 -0.24 11.19
N ILE A 142 14.00 -0.74 12.23
CA ILE A 142 12.73 -0.16 12.71
C ILE A 142 12.97 1.20 13.38
N LEU A 143 14.13 1.44 13.99
CA LEU A 143 14.48 2.76 14.52
C LEU A 143 14.81 3.79 13.43
N LYS A 144 15.61 3.41 12.43
CA LYS A 144 16.02 4.28 11.32
C LYS A 144 14.86 4.57 10.37
N VAL A 145 14.09 3.54 10.09
CA VAL A 145 12.95 3.64 9.18
C VAL A 145 11.71 4.09 9.94
N GLY A 146 11.65 3.97 11.26
CA GLY A 146 10.44 4.20 12.07
C GLY A 146 9.39 3.11 11.87
N ALA A 147 8.26 3.24 12.57
CA ALA A 147 7.00 2.55 12.21
C ALA A 147 6.40 3.14 10.91
N THR A 148 7.25 3.53 9.94
CA THR A 148 6.83 4.23 8.75
C THR A 148 6.00 3.35 7.85
N VAL A 149 5.21 4.01 7.02
CA VAL A 149 4.35 3.38 6.04
C VAL A 149 5.24 2.64 5.03
N VAL A 150 5.28 1.32 5.14
CA VAL A 150 5.90 0.46 4.13
C VAL A 150 5.10 0.61 2.84
N ARG A 151 5.83 0.81 1.74
CA ARG A 151 5.27 1.06 0.40
C ARG A 151 5.63 -0.03 -0.59
N GLY A 152 6.61 -0.87 -0.25
CA GLY A 152 6.97 -2.06 -1.02
C GLY A 152 8.09 -2.84 -0.36
N ALA A 153 8.31 -4.06 -0.82
CA ALA A 153 9.48 -4.87 -0.49
C ALA A 153 9.87 -5.71 -1.71
N ASP A 154 11.13 -6.15 -1.75
CA ASP A 154 11.65 -7.01 -2.81
C ASP A 154 12.26 -8.32 -2.26
N SER A 155 12.64 -9.22 -3.17
CA SER A 155 13.22 -10.51 -2.80
C SER A 155 14.70 -10.44 -2.39
N GLN A 156 15.34 -9.28 -2.52
CA GLN A 156 16.75 -9.06 -2.16
C GLN A 156 16.93 -8.57 -0.72
N GLY A 157 15.84 -8.41 0.02
CA GLY A 157 15.91 -7.90 1.39
C GLY A 157 15.46 -6.46 1.55
N ASN A 158 15.16 -5.75 0.48
CA ASN A 158 14.91 -4.34 0.57
C ASN A 158 13.45 -4.04 0.90
N VAL A 159 13.24 -3.04 1.75
CA VAL A 159 11.94 -2.49 2.09
C VAL A 159 11.93 -1.02 1.69
N LEU A 160 10.93 -0.62 0.92
CA LEU A 160 10.71 0.75 0.49
C LEU A 160 9.75 1.44 1.46
N THR A 161 10.18 2.56 2.02
CA THR A 161 9.40 3.34 2.98
C THR A 161 9.46 4.82 2.67
N ILE A 162 8.56 5.59 3.29
CA ILE A 162 8.62 7.04 3.28
C ILE A 162 9.39 7.50 4.50
N ALA A 163 10.46 8.26 4.30
CA ALA A 163 11.13 8.98 5.37
C ALA A 163 10.31 10.24 5.72
N TRP A 164 9.48 10.14 6.76
CA TRP A 164 8.71 11.27 7.29
C TRP A 164 9.63 12.11 8.19
N MET A 165 10.21 13.17 7.67
CA MET A 165 10.79 14.20 8.54
C MET A 165 10.55 15.59 7.98
N VAL A 166 9.74 16.37 8.69
CA VAL A 166 10.19 17.63 9.31
C VAL A 166 9.42 17.81 10.63
N ARG A 167 10.12 17.99 11.75
CA ARG A 167 9.58 18.78 12.88
C ARG A 167 9.90 20.24 12.55
N THR A 168 8.92 21.00 12.08
CA THR A 168 9.01 22.46 12.12
C THR A 168 8.55 22.92 13.50
N SER A 169 9.03 24.10 13.91
CA SER A 169 8.88 24.80 15.20
C SER A 169 7.76 24.34 16.15
N ASP A 170 8.04 24.45 17.45
CA ASP A 170 7.33 24.01 18.68
C ASP A 170 5.79 24.11 18.78
N LYS A 171 5.05 24.58 17.77
CA LYS A 171 3.59 24.79 17.84
C LYS A 171 2.75 24.07 16.77
N TYR A 172 3.30 23.68 15.62
CA TYR A 172 2.53 22.99 14.57
C TYR A 172 3.36 21.98 13.78
N ARG A 173 2.77 20.81 13.48
CA ARG A 173 3.36 19.87 12.50
C ARG A 173 2.89 20.27 11.11
N THR A 174 3.73 20.96 10.34
CA THR A 174 3.48 21.17 8.91
C THR A 174 3.92 19.94 8.13
N MET A 175 3.10 19.46 7.20
CA MET A 175 3.57 18.43 6.29
C MET A 175 4.62 19.02 5.33
N PRO A 176 5.72 18.31 5.03
CA PRO A 176 6.70 18.81 4.07
C PRO A 176 6.06 18.94 2.67
N ASP A 177 6.65 19.76 1.81
CA ASP A 177 6.26 19.90 0.40
C ASP A 177 6.55 18.65 -0.45
N SER A 178 7.31 17.71 0.13
CA SER A 178 7.82 16.55 -0.56
C SER A 178 8.17 15.42 0.41
N PHE A 179 8.04 14.18 -0.07
CA PHE A 179 8.46 12.98 0.64
C PHE A 179 9.69 12.37 -0.01
N THR A 180 10.61 11.88 0.82
CA THR A 180 11.74 11.09 0.35
C THR A 180 11.41 9.62 0.54
N TYR A 181 11.44 8.87 -0.56
CA TYR A 181 11.40 7.42 -0.53
C TYR A 181 12.79 6.88 -0.26
N VAL A 182 12.90 6.09 0.79
CA VAL A 182 14.13 5.40 1.15
C VAL A 182 13.94 3.90 1.01
N ARG A 183 14.97 3.25 0.53
CA ARG A 183 15.09 1.80 0.48
C ARG A 183 16.01 1.38 1.60
N THR A 184 15.59 0.45 2.42
CA THR A 184 16.44 -0.11 3.48
C THR A 184 16.54 -1.61 3.31
N ASN A 185 17.77 -2.12 3.25
CA ASN A 185 18.00 -3.57 3.26
C ASN A 185 17.84 -4.11 4.68
N ARG A 186 16.97 -5.11 4.86
CA ARG A 186 16.65 -5.67 6.18
C ARG A 186 17.77 -6.45 6.85
N THR A 187 18.74 -6.91 6.06
CA THR A 187 19.88 -7.69 6.57
C THR A 187 21.09 -6.81 6.78
N SER A 188 21.51 -6.04 5.76
CA SER A 188 22.70 -5.18 5.87
C SER A 188 22.43 -3.84 6.54
N LEU A 189 21.16 -3.47 6.74
CA LEU A 189 20.73 -2.18 7.30
C LEU A 189 21.17 -0.96 6.46
N LYS A 190 21.65 -1.20 5.24
CA LYS A 190 22.01 -0.15 4.29
C LYS A 190 20.75 0.61 3.90
N VAL A 191 20.82 1.93 3.94
CA VAL A 191 19.75 2.84 3.53
C VAL A 191 20.20 3.58 2.28
N ASP A 192 19.43 3.45 1.21
CA ASP A 192 19.63 4.18 -0.04
C ASP A 192 18.42 5.09 -0.29
N THR A 193 18.66 6.34 -0.68
CA THR A 193 17.58 7.21 -1.16
C THR A 193 17.21 6.77 -2.57
N VAL A 194 15.91 6.61 -2.84
CA VAL A 194 15.41 6.19 -4.15
C VAL A 194 14.95 7.39 -4.96
N LEU A 195 14.01 8.16 -4.41
CA LEU A 195 13.51 9.36 -5.07
C LEU A 195 12.84 10.32 -4.08
N LYS A 196 12.64 11.55 -4.55
CA LYS A 196 11.74 12.52 -3.93
C LYS A 196 10.43 12.58 -4.73
N VAL A 197 9.29 12.61 -4.04
CA VAL A 197 7.98 12.89 -4.64
C VAL A 197 7.41 14.17 -4.04
N VAL A 198 6.60 14.89 -4.79
CA VAL A 198 5.82 16.01 -4.25
C VAL A 198 4.82 15.46 -3.26
N ASN A 199 4.72 16.10 -2.10
CA ASN A 199 3.66 15.83 -1.16
C ASN A 199 2.49 16.73 -1.51
N SER A 200 1.39 16.09 -1.87
CA SER A 200 0.18 16.80 -2.24
C SER A 200 -0.67 17.20 -1.03
N ASP A 201 -0.37 16.65 0.16
CA ASP A 201 -0.94 17.05 1.45
C ASP A 201 -0.19 18.22 2.11
N LYS A 202 0.72 18.89 1.40
CA LYS A 202 1.56 19.97 1.97
C LYS A 202 0.76 21.14 2.56
N ASP A 203 -0.46 21.35 2.08
CA ASP A 203 -1.36 22.42 2.53
C ASP A 203 -2.24 21.97 3.72
N ILE A 204 -2.10 20.73 4.20
CA ILE A 204 -2.79 20.25 5.41
C ILE A 204 -2.08 20.77 6.66
N VAL A 205 -2.76 21.65 7.40
CA VAL A 205 -2.32 22.12 8.72
C VAL A 205 -2.87 21.18 9.80
N ILE A 206 -1.99 20.43 10.48
CA ILE A 206 -2.38 19.60 11.63
C ILE A 206 -2.37 20.49 12.89
N VAL A 207 -3.56 20.84 13.38
CA VAL A 207 -3.73 21.58 14.63
C VAL A 207 -3.64 20.61 15.83
N PRO A 208 -2.69 20.76 16.76
CA PRO A 208 -2.62 19.92 17.95
C PRO A 208 -3.85 20.08 18.83
N ARG A 209 -4.41 18.96 19.31
CA ARG A 209 -5.58 18.95 20.21
C ARG A 209 -5.39 19.80 21.49
N ALA A 210 -4.15 20.01 21.92
CA ALA A 210 -3.79 20.80 23.10
C ALA A 210 -3.63 22.31 22.85
N ALA A 211 -3.51 22.76 21.59
CA ALA A 211 -3.49 24.20 21.25
C ALA A 211 -4.91 24.80 21.23
N VAL A 212 -5.93 23.94 21.38
CA VAL A 212 -7.35 24.27 21.57
C VAL A 212 -7.56 24.61 23.05
N GLY A 213 -6.82 25.59 23.57
CA GLY A 213 -7.15 26.20 24.86
C GLY A 213 -8.44 26.99 24.67
N THR A 214 -9.50 26.58 25.36
CA THR A 214 -10.83 27.24 25.53
C THR A 214 -11.61 27.69 24.29
N ALA A 215 -11.01 27.74 23.11
CA ALA A 215 -11.71 27.91 21.86
C ALA A 215 -12.32 26.56 21.50
N THR A 216 -13.61 26.38 21.75
CA THR A 216 -14.39 25.32 21.13
C THR A 216 -14.00 25.30 19.65
N PRO A 217 -13.45 24.19 19.10
CA PRO A 217 -13.20 24.14 17.67
C PRO A 217 -14.56 24.42 17.04
N SER A 218 -14.68 25.51 16.28
CA SER A 218 -15.97 25.93 15.75
C SER A 218 -16.59 24.71 15.08
N PRO A 219 -17.72 24.19 15.60
CA PRO A 219 -18.31 22.96 15.09
C PRO A 219 -18.69 23.08 13.61
N ASP A 220 -18.72 24.31 13.08
CA ASP A 220 -19.28 24.62 11.77
C ASP A 220 -18.35 24.36 10.58
N LYS A 221 -17.02 24.21 10.75
CA LYS A 221 -16.13 23.99 9.59
C LYS A 221 -15.01 22.97 9.86
N ARG A 222 -15.37 21.69 9.85
CA ARG A 222 -14.38 20.61 9.69
C ARG A 222 -13.99 20.51 8.21
N GLN A 223 -12.75 20.87 7.88
CA GLN A 223 -12.21 20.64 6.54
C GLN A 223 -11.75 19.19 6.40
N TYR A 224 -12.28 18.52 5.38
CA TYR A 224 -11.88 17.16 5.02
C TYR A 224 -11.04 17.25 3.75
N SER A 225 -9.79 16.79 3.81
CA SER A 225 -9.00 16.61 2.59
C SER A 225 -9.55 15.40 1.84
N LEU A 226 -10.17 15.65 0.68
CA LEU A 226 -10.52 14.61 -0.27
C LEU A 226 -9.31 14.46 -1.20
N ALA A 227 -8.59 13.35 -1.09
CA ALA A 227 -7.47 13.04 -1.97
C ALA A 227 -7.99 12.62 -3.36
N LEU A 228 -8.63 13.57 -4.07
CA LEU A 228 -9.17 13.39 -5.42
C LEU A 228 -8.12 13.59 -6.51
N GLU A 229 -6.90 13.92 -6.11
CA GLU A 229 -5.76 14.08 -7.01
C GLU A 229 -5.03 12.75 -7.24
N ALA A 230 -4.56 12.56 -8.47
CA ALA A 230 -3.67 11.46 -8.80
C ALA A 230 -2.29 11.73 -8.20
N ARG A 231 -2.03 11.15 -7.02
CA ARG A 231 -0.71 11.16 -6.39
C ARG A 231 0.27 10.32 -7.20
N ASP A 232 1.55 10.60 -7.03
CA ASP A 232 2.60 9.69 -7.47
C ASP A 232 2.40 8.33 -6.79
N GLN A 233 2.29 7.27 -7.59
CA GLN A 233 2.18 5.90 -7.11
C GLN A 233 3.46 5.13 -7.39
N LEU A 234 3.74 4.12 -6.58
CA LEU A 234 4.97 3.34 -6.69
C LEU A 234 4.65 1.85 -6.75
N ALA A 235 5.43 1.16 -7.56
CA ALA A 235 5.50 -0.29 -7.58
C ALA A 235 6.94 -0.72 -7.32
N VAL A 236 7.11 -1.72 -6.46
CA VAL A 236 8.40 -2.37 -6.19
C VAL A 236 8.36 -3.76 -6.79
N PHE A 237 9.33 -4.06 -7.63
CA PHE A 237 9.45 -5.36 -8.29
C PHE A 237 10.37 -6.29 -7.50
N LYS A 238 10.27 -7.60 -7.77
CA LYS A 238 11.03 -8.64 -7.06
C LYS A 238 12.54 -8.45 -7.18
N ASP A 239 13.01 -7.98 -8.33
CA ASP A 239 14.42 -7.69 -8.61
C ASP A 239 14.93 -6.41 -7.93
N GLY A 240 14.07 -5.70 -7.20
CA GLY A 240 14.36 -4.43 -6.57
C GLY A 240 14.23 -3.22 -7.48
N THR A 241 13.77 -3.38 -8.72
CA THR A 241 13.40 -2.23 -9.55
C THR A 241 12.21 -1.49 -8.91
N VAL A 242 12.20 -0.15 -9.00
CA VAL A 242 11.05 0.65 -8.57
C VAL A 242 10.52 1.43 -9.77
N ALA A 243 9.23 1.27 -10.07
CA ALA A 243 8.52 2.14 -10.99
C ALA A 243 7.73 3.19 -10.22
N VAL A 244 7.73 4.42 -10.73
CA VAL A 244 6.99 5.53 -10.16
C VAL A 244 6.04 6.07 -11.22
N LEU A 245 4.76 5.83 -11.04
CA LEU A 245 3.72 6.43 -11.86
C LEU A 245 3.54 7.88 -11.39
N ARG A 246 3.98 8.82 -12.23
CA ARG A 246 3.88 10.25 -11.97
C ARG A 246 2.49 10.76 -12.29
N GLY A 247 1.94 11.57 -11.40
CA GLY A 247 0.66 12.24 -11.62
C GLY A 247 0.75 13.42 -12.59
N ASN A 248 1.91 14.10 -12.67
CA ASN A 248 2.06 15.29 -13.52
C ASN A 248 3.52 15.55 -13.98
N PRO A 249 3.81 15.56 -15.29
CA PRO A 249 3.00 14.96 -16.34
C PRO A 249 2.80 13.46 -16.09
N TYR A 250 1.74 12.90 -16.66
CA TYR A 250 1.45 11.47 -16.52
C TYR A 250 2.52 10.64 -17.23
N ARG A 251 3.33 9.90 -16.49
CA ARG A 251 4.41 9.06 -17.04
C ARG A 251 4.87 8.03 -16.02
N ILE A 252 5.74 7.12 -16.44
CA ILE A 252 6.38 6.16 -15.54
C ILE A 252 7.88 6.44 -15.50
N ASP A 253 8.40 6.78 -14.32
CA ASP A 253 9.85 6.86 -14.07
C ASP A 253 10.35 5.52 -13.52
N TRP A 254 11.56 5.11 -13.92
CA TRP A 254 12.16 3.83 -13.57
C TRP A 254 13.43 4.01 -12.75
N CYS A 255 13.40 3.63 -11.48
CA CYS A 255 14.54 3.64 -10.58
C CYS A 255 15.19 2.25 -10.57
N LEU A 256 16.05 1.99 -11.55
CA LEU A 256 16.65 0.68 -11.80
C LEU A 256 17.75 0.31 -10.81
N GLN A 257 18.47 1.30 -10.29
CA GLN A 257 19.63 1.10 -9.42
C GLN A 257 19.54 2.01 -8.19
N PRO A 258 19.76 1.48 -6.98
CA PRO A 258 19.86 2.30 -5.77
C PRO A 258 20.94 3.39 -5.90
N GLY A 259 20.64 4.61 -5.44
CA GLY A 259 21.58 5.73 -5.45
C GLY A 259 21.88 6.33 -6.83
N LYS A 260 21.30 5.80 -7.91
CA LYS A 260 21.33 6.43 -9.24
C LYS A 260 20.02 7.19 -9.50
N PRO A 261 20.05 8.28 -10.29
CA PRO A 261 18.83 8.93 -10.73
C PRO A 261 17.91 7.96 -11.46
N CYS A 262 16.59 8.09 -11.24
CA CYS A 262 15.61 7.31 -11.98
C CYS A 262 15.58 7.77 -13.45
N ALA A 263 15.47 6.82 -14.38
CA ALA A 263 15.23 7.12 -15.77
C ALA A 263 13.81 7.65 -15.95
N MET A 264 13.68 8.85 -16.50
CA MET A 264 12.37 9.48 -16.70
C MET A 264 11.68 8.89 -17.94
N GLY A 265 10.41 8.53 -17.81
CA GLY A 265 9.61 8.07 -18.95
C GLY A 265 9.15 9.22 -19.85
N ALA A 266 8.72 8.89 -21.07
CA ALA A 266 7.97 9.83 -21.89
C ALA A 266 6.57 10.10 -21.29
N PRO A 267 6.03 11.33 -21.41
CA PRO A 267 4.64 11.60 -21.08
C PRO A 267 3.69 10.67 -21.84
N LEU A 268 2.79 10.03 -21.10
CA LEU A 268 1.71 9.21 -21.62
C LEU A 268 0.49 10.10 -21.90
N ALA A 269 -0.11 9.91 -23.07
CA ALA A 269 -1.36 10.57 -23.39
C ALA A 269 -2.44 10.15 -22.37
N ARG A 270 -3.14 11.14 -21.81
CA ARG A 270 -4.31 10.91 -20.97
C ARG A 270 -5.36 11.96 -21.24
N GLU A 271 -6.61 11.55 -21.12
CA GLU A 271 -7.70 12.50 -20.96
C GLU A 271 -7.73 12.96 -19.51
N VAL A 272 -7.48 14.24 -19.27
CA VAL A 272 -7.63 14.83 -17.93
C VAL A 272 -9.08 15.23 -17.77
N ARG A 273 -9.83 14.44 -17.00
CA ARG A 273 -11.19 14.80 -16.61
C ARG A 273 -11.18 15.53 -15.28
N SER A 274 -11.54 16.80 -15.30
CA SER A 274 -11.78 17.57 -14.08
C SER A 274 -13.02 17.03 -13.36
N TRP A 275 -12.94 16.94 -12.03
CA TRP A 275 -14.06 16.55 -11.19
C TRP A 275 -15.09 17.68 -11.13
N ARG A 276 -16.30 17.41 -11.60
CA ARG A 276 -17.43 18.33 -11.45
C ARG A 276 -17.98 18.23 -10.02
N VAL A 277 -18.75 19.23 -9.60
CA VAL A 277 -19.42 19.24 -8.28
C VAL A 277 -20.24 17.96 -8.08
N ALA A 278 -21.00 17.54 -9.10
CA ALA A 278 -21.78 16.30 -9.05
C ALA A 278 -20.92 15.05 -8.83
N ASP A 279 -19.72 14.98 -9.45
CA ASP A 279 -18.80 13.84 -9.29
C ASP A 279 -18.29 13.80 -7.83
N LYS A 280 -17.96 14.96 -7.26
CA LYS A 280 -17.49 15.09 -5.87
C LYS A 280 -18.59 14.74 -4.86
N SER A 281 -19.82 15.22 -5.05
CA SER A 281 -20.96 14.91 -4.17
C SER A 281 -21.32 13.42 -4.21
N ALA A 282 -21.31 12.81 -5.40
CA ALA A 282 -21.52 11.37 -5.55
C ALA A 282 -20.46 10.55 -4.80
N TYR A 283 -19.19 10.98 -4.86
CA TYR A 283 -18.11 10.35 -4.10
C TYR A 283 -18.32 10.46 -2.59
N LEU A 284 -18.67 11.64 -2.07
CA LEU A 284 -18.91 11.85 -0.65
C LEU A 284 -20.06 10.98 -0.12
N LYS A 285 -21.15 10.90 -0.88
CA LYS A 285 -22.29 10.02 -0.57
C LYS A 285 -21.88 8.54 -0.52
N ALA A 286 -21.12 8.07 -1.51
CA ALA A 286 -20.63 6.69 -1.52
C ALA A 286 -19.71 6.38 -0.34
N MET A 287 -18.78 7.28 -0.02
CA MET A 287 -17.86 7.14 1.11
C MET A 287 -18.59 7.14 2.47
N ASN A 288 -19.58 8.03 2.64
CA ASN A 288 -20.42 8.06 3.83
C ASN A 288 -21.18 6.74 4.01
N ALA A 289 -21.80 6.22 2.94
CA ALA A 289 -22.52 4.95 2.99
C ALA A 289 -21.59 3.76 3.35
N LEU A 290 -20.35 3.75 2.83
CA LEU A 290 -19.41 2.65 3.04
C LEU A 290 -18.69 2.70 4.40
N SER A 291 -18.43 3.89 4.93
CA SER A 291 -17.51 4.06 6.06
C SER A 291 -18.02 4.99 7.18
N ALA A 292 -19.24 5.51 7.03
CA ALA A 292 -19.79 6.59 7.85
C ALA A 292 -18.87 7.83 7.90
N TRP A 293 -18.01 7.99 6.88
CA TRP A 293 -17.02 9.05 6.78
C TRP A 293 -16.82 9.51 5.33
N PRO A 294 -16.69 10.83 5.06
CA PRO A 294 -16.87 11.92 6.00
C PRO A 294 -18.34 12.04 6.43
N PRO A 295 -18.64 12.67 7.58
CA PRO A 295 -19.99 12.78 8.13
C PRO A 295 -20.88 13.80 7.37
N THR A 296 -20.50 14.17 6.15
CA THR A 296 -21.21 15.16 5.33
C THR A 296 -21.09 14.80 3.85
N GLU A 297 -22.17 15.07 3.10
CA GLU A 297 -22.21 15.00 1.64
C GLU A 297 -22.13 16.39 0.99
N ASN A 298 -22.14 17.45 1.83
CA ASN A 298 -22.14 18.83 1.38
C ASN A 298 -20.73 19.28 0.98
N ILE A 299 -20.66 20.03 -0.12
CA ILE A 299 -19.43 20.67 -0.61
C ILE A 299 -19.68 22.17 -0.57
N ASP A 300 -19.11 22.84 0.43
CA ASP A 300 -19.06 24.29 0.45
C ASP A 300 -18.09 24.75 -0.65
N GLN A 301 -18.56 25.62 -1.54
CA GLN A 301 -17.76 26.20 -2.63
C GLN A 301 -17.01 27.44 -2.18
#